data_AF-X1S8I0-F1
#
_entry.id   AF-X1S8I0-F1
#
_cell.length_a   1.000
_cell.length_b   1.000
_cell.length_c   1.000
_cell.angle_alpha   90.00
_cell.angle_beta   90.00
_cell.angle_gamma   90.00
#
_symmetry.space_group_name_H-M   'P 1'
#
loop_
_entity.id
_entity.type
_entity.pdbx_description
1 polymer ?
#
loop_
_entity_poly.entity_id
_entity_poly.type
_entity_poly.pdbx_seq_one_letter_code
_entity_poly.pdbx_strand_id
1 'polypeptide(L)'
;MHVDEIIDHYHILDARRIGELLPDKKCIDVTITSPPYWNLKDYGYKGQIGFGQDYERYLSDIQSVFDTIYKRTKSTGSLWVVSDTF
;
A
#
# COMPACT_ATOMS: atom_id res chain seq x y z
N MET A 1 -0.17 -14.60 12.97
CA MET A 1 -1.49 -14.13 12.49
C MET A 1 -2.03 -15.16 11.52
N HIS A 2 -3.26 -15.64 11.74
CA HIS A 2 -3.94 -16.53 10.78
C HIS A 2 -4.58 -15.66 9.69
N VAL A 3 -4.61 -16.15 8.45
CA VAL A 3 -5.19 -15.39 7.32
C VAL A 3 -6.66 -15.04 7.57
N ASP A 4 -7.35 -15.86 8.34
CA ASP A 4 -8.76 -15.72 8.69
C ASP A 4 -9.05 -14.45 9.52
N GLU A 5 -8.04 -13.85 10.16
CA GLU A 5 -8.18 -12.59 10.93
C GLU A 5 -8.14 -11.32 10.04
N ILE A 6 -7.92 -11.49 8.73
CA ILE A 6 -7.71 -10.41 7.74
C ILE A 6 -8.78 -10.43 6.63
N ILE A 7 -9.45 -11.57 6.44
CA ILE A 7 -10.50 -11.74 5.42
C ILE A 7 -11.77 -11.02 5.90
N ASP A 8 -12.48 -10.36 4.99
CA ASP A 8 -13.75 -9.66 5.24
C ASP A 8 -13.69 -8.53 6.28
N HIS A 9 -12.50 -7.93 6.47
CA HIS A 9 -12.28 -6.81 7.38
C HIS A 9 -11.83 -5.54 6.66
N TYR A 10 -12.28 -4.38 7.17
CA TYR A 10 -11.73 -3.08 6.81
C TYR A 10 -10.75 -2.62 7.89
N HIS A 11 -9.52 -2.30 7.49
CA HIS A 11 -8.46 -1.88 8.40
C HIS A 11 -8.13 -0.39 8.21
N ILE A 12 -8.15 0.38 9.29
CA ILE A 12 -7.67 1.76 9.33
C ILE A 12 -6.22 1.72 9.82
N LEU A 13 -5.27 1.79 8.88
CA LEU A 13 -3.84 1.70 9.16
C LEU A 13 -3.04 2.51 8.14
N ASP A 14 -1.86 2.95 8.54
CA ASP A 14 -0.82 3.41 7.62
C ASP A 14 -0.36 2.26 6.71
N ALA A 15 -0.47 2.44 5.39
CA ALA A 15 -0.08 1.42 4.41
C ALA A 15 1.39 0.98 4.54
N ARG A 16 2.29 1.83 5.07
CA ARG A 16 3.69 1.46 5.35
C ARG A 16 3.81 0.34 6.38
N ARG A 17 2.76 0.09 7.16
CA ARG A 17 2.67 -0.93 8.21
C ARG A 17 1.85 -2.15 7.80
N ILE A 18 1.48 -2.28 6.52
CA ILE A 18 0.64 -3.39 6.05
C ILE A 18 1.23 -4.78 6.33
N GLY A 19 2.56 -4.88 6.46
CA GLY A 19 3.24 -6.11 6.87
C GLY A 19 2.93 -6.57 8.30
N GLU A 20 2.38 -5.71 9.15
CA GLU A 20 1.88 -6.08 10.49
C GLU A 20 0.56 -6.86 10.42
N LEU A 21 -0.23 -6.62 9.37
CA LEU A 21 -1.50 -7.31 9.14
C LEU A 21 -1.30 -8.61 8.35
N LEU A 22 -0.42 -8.57 7.34
CA LEU A 22 -0.24 -9.69 6.43
C LEU A 22 0.71 -10.74 7.04
N PRO A 23 0.41 -12.05 6.89
CA PRO A 23 1.31 -13.09 7.35
C PRO A 23 2.65 -13.02 6.60
N ASP A 24 3.73 -13.47 7.23
CA ASP A 24 5.07 -13.52 6.62
C ASP A 24 5.22 -14.67 5.61
N LYS A 25 4.33 -14.70 4.60
CA LYS A 25 4.30 -15.67 3.51
C LYS A 25 3.55 -15.10 2.30
N LYS A 26 3.71 -15.74 1.13
CA LYS A 26 2.94 -15.40 -0.06
C LYS A 26 1.47 -15.78 0.13
N CYS A 27 0.58 -14.78 0.17
CA CYS A 27 -0.85 -14.97 0.41
C CYS A 27 -1.75 -14.10 -0.49
N ILE A 28 -1.20 -13.12 -1.21
CA ILE A 28 -1.98 -12.20 -2.05
C ILE A 28 -2.08 -12.75 -3.48
N ASP A 29 -3.30 -12.85 -3.99
CA ASP A 29 -3.58 -13.17 -5.39
C ASP A 29 -3.70 -11.90 -6.26
N VAL A 30 -4.38 -10.87 -5.76
CA VAL A 30 -4.57 -9.61 -6.49
C VAL A 30 -4.45 -8.45 -5.51
N THR A 31 -3.71 -7.41 -5.90
CA THR A 31 -3.77 -6.09 -5.27
C THR A 31 -4.31 -5.08 -6.26
N ILE A 32 -5.27 -4.26 -5.83
CA ILE A 32 -5.80 -3.15 -6.60
C ILE A 32 -5.62 -1.89 -5.75
N THR A 33 -4.99 -0.87 -6.29
CA THR A 33 -4.69 0.34 -5.52
C THR A 33 -4.69 1.60 -6.40
N SER A 34 -5.06 2.72 -5.78
CA SER A 34 -4.93 4.08 -6.30
C SER A 34 -4.10 4.85 -5.27
N PRO A 35 -2.76 4.78 -5.33
CA PRO A 35 -1.91 5.40 -4.32
C PRO A 35 -2.02 6.94 -4.40
N PRO A 36 -1.62 7.68 -3.36
CA PRO A 36 -1.52 9.13 -3.45
C PRO A 36 -0.58 9.54 -4.60
N TYR A 37 -1.02 10.43 -5.51
CA TYR A 37 -0.18 10.91 -6.61
C TYR A 37 0.63 12.14 -6.18
N TRP A 38 1.68 11.88 -5.38
CA TRP A 38 2.54 12.90 -4.78
C TRP A 38 1.72 14.07 -4.21
N ASN A 39 1.85 15.27 -4.79
CA ASN A 39 1.29 16.50 -4.26
C ASN A 39 -0.10 16.84 -4.81
N LEU A 40 -0.79 15.88 -5.45
CA LEU A 40 -2.10 16.14 -6.07
C LEU A 40 -3.21 16.41 -5.04
N LYS A 41 -3.19 15.71 -3.90
CA LYS A 41 -4.33 15.74 -2.95
C LYS A 41 -3.89 15.74 -1.50
N ASP A 42 -4.41 16.72 -0.75
CA ASP A 42 -4.33 16.76 0.72
C ASP A 42 -5.51 15.98 1.33
N TYR A 43 -5.20 14.95 2.12
CA TYR A 43 -6.19 14.18 2.88
C TYR A 43 -6.35 14.69 4.32
N GLY A 44 -5.68 15.77 4.70
CA GLY A 44 -5.80 16.40 6.02
C GLY A 44 -5.22 15.58 7.18
N TYR A 45 -4.41 14.55 6.88
CA TYR A 45 -3.81 13.68 7.87
C TYR A 45 -2.31 13.96 8.03
N LYS A 46 -1.88 14.21 9.28
CA LYS A 46 -0.46 14.42 9.60
C LYS A 46 0.32 13.13 9.35
N GLY A 47 1.21 13.16 8.36
CA GLY A 47 2.03 12.00 7.98
C GLY A 47 1.47 11.19 6.82
N GLN A 48 0.46 11.69 6.10
CA GLN A 48 0.03 11.12 4.82
C GLN A 48 1.21 10.98 3.84
N ILE A 49 1.15 9.96 2.99
CA ILE A 49 2.06 9.83 1.87
C ILE A 49 1.60 10.79 0.76
N GLY A 50 2.54 11.49 0.14
CA GLY A 50 2.27 12.42 -0.96
C GLY A 50 2.27 13.88 -0.51
N PHE A 51 1.08 14.46 -0.30
CA PHE A 51 0.94 15.92 -0.20
C PHE A 51 1.75 16.54 0.95
N GLY A 52 2.56 17.54 0.60
CA GLY A 52 3.52 18.19 1.51
C GLY A 52 4.82 17.43 1.74
N GLN A 53 5.03 16.26 1.11
CA GLN A 53 6.31 15.55 1.14
C GLN A 53 7.25 16.00 0.01
N ASP A 54 8.55 15.98 0.31
CA ASP A 54 9.60 15.94 -0.70
C ASP A 54 9.40 14.75 -1.66
N TYR A 55 9.72 14.94 -2.94
CA TYR A 55 9.39 13.97 -3.99
C TYR A 55 10.09 12.63 -3.79
N GLU A 56 11.37 12.66 -3.42
CA GLU A 56 12.20 11.50 -3.14
C GLU A 56 11.68 10.75 -1.91
N ARG A 57 11.22 11.49 -0.90
CA ARG A 57 10.59 10.89 0.29
C ARG A 57 9.27 10.20 -0.08
N TYR A 58 8.43 10.83 -0.89
CA TYR A 58 7.20 10.24 -1.40
C TYR A 58 7.49 8.93 -2.17
N LEU A 59 8.44 8.96 -3.10
CA LEU A 59 8.84 7.78 -3.87
C LEU A 59 9.34 6.66 -2.95
N SER A 60 10.16 6.99 -1.95
CA SER A 60 10.66 6.01 -0.96
C SER A 60 9.53 5.37 -0.15
N ASP A 61 8.55 6.16 0.29
CA ASP A 61 7.40 5.64 1.05
C ASP A 61 6.52 4.73 0.16
N ILE A 62 6.23 5.10 -1.08
CA ILE A 62 5.47 4.25 -2.03
C ILE A 62 6.23 2.95 -2.33
N GLN A 63 7.54 3.02 -2.59
CA GLN A 63 8.37 1.84 -2.82
C GLN A 63 8.35 0.89 -1.62
N SER A 64 8.40 1.42 -0.40
CA SER A 64 8.32 0.60 0.82
C SER A 64 7.00 -0.17 0.94
N VAL A 65 5.88 0.48 0.57
CA VAL A 65 4.56 -0.18 0.56
C VAL A 65 4.55 -1.28 -0.49
N PHE A 66 4.99 -0.98 -1.72
CA PHE A 66 4.98 -1.94 -2.83
C PHE A 66 5.95 -3.10 -2.62
N ASP A 67 7.11 -2.89 -2.02
CA ASP A 67 8.05 -3.97 -1.65
C ASP A 67 7.42 -4.94 -0.65
N THR A 68 6.70 -4.42 0.35
CA THR A 68 5.97 -5.25 1.30
C THR A 68 4.89 -6.07 0.61
N ILE A 69 4.08 -5.44 -0.26
CA ILE A 69 3.06 -6.14 -1.05
C ILE A 69 3.70 -7.21 -1.94
N TYR A 70 4.74 -6.86 -2.68
CA TYR A 70 5.45 -7.77 -3.58
C TYR A 70 5.95 -9.03 -2.87
N LYS A 71 6.55 -8.88 -1.69
CA LYS A 71 7.02 -10.01 -0.85
C LYS A 71 5.89 -10.93 -0.39
N ARG A 72 4.64 -10.45 -0.34
CA ARG A 72 3.44 -11.20 0.03
C ARG A 72 2.60 -11.67 -1.17
N THR A 73 2.94 -11.24 -2.38
CA THR A 73 2.25 -11.67 -3.61
C THR A 73 2.70 -13.05 -4.05
N LYS A 74 1.73 -13.91 -4.38
CA LYS A 74 1.99 -15.23 -4.97
C LYS A 74 2.66 -15.08 -6.33
N SER A 75 3.39 -16.11 -6.78
CA SER A 75 4.03 -16.07 -8.11
C SER A 75 3.03 -15.95 -9.26
N THR A 76 1.77 -16.32 -9.03
CA THR A 76 0.64 -16.16 -9.97
C THR A 76 -0.15 -14.88 -9.76
N GLY A 77 0.23 -14.06 -8.77
CA GLY A 77 -0.54 -12.89 -8.38
C GLY A 77 -0.28 -11.67 -9.27
N SER A 78 -1.13 -10.66 -9.14
CA SER A 78 -1.05 -9.42 -9.91
C SER A 78 -1.20 -8.18 -9.02
N LEU A 79 -0.56 -7.08 -9.45
CA LEU A 79 -0.71 -5.75 -8.87
C LEU A 79 -1.26 -4.82 -9.94
N TRP A 80 -2.39 -4.19 -9.66
CA TRP A 80 -3.05 -3.21 -10.51
C TRP A 80 -2.97 -1.84 -9.85
N VAL A 81 -2.24 -0.94 -10.49
CA VAL A 81 -2.12 0.45 -10.06
C VAL A 81 -3.02 1.27 -10.96
N VAL A 82 -4.06 1.84 -10.36
CA VAL A 82 -4.81 2.93 -10.99
C VAL A 82 -3.87 4.13 -10.99
N SER A 83 -3.75 4.79 -12.14
CA SER A 83 -3.05 6.05 -12.28
C SER A 83 -4.04 7.04 -12.87
N ASP A 84 -4.25 8.14 -12.17
CA ASP A 84 -4.97 9.28 -12.70
C ASP A 84 -3.93 10.28 -13.22
N THR A 85 -4.15 10.81 -14.42
CA THR A 85 -3.23 11.74 -15.10
C THR A 85 -3.90 13.07 -15.43
N PHE A 86 -5.02 13.39 -14.79
CA PHE A 86 -5.75 14.65 -14.99
C PHE A 86 -5.32 15.76 -14.02
#